data_AF-A0AAD7IKJ5-F1
#
_entry.id   AF-A0AAD7IKJ5-F1
#
_cell.length_a   1.000
_cell.length_b   1.000
_cell.length_c   1.000
_cell.angle_alpha   90.00
_cell.angle_beta   90.00
_cell.angle_gamma   90.00
#
_symmetry.space_group_name_H-M   'P 1'
#
loop_
_entity.id
_entity.type
_entity.pdbx_description
1 polymer ?
#
loop_
_entity_poly.entity_id
_entity_poly.type
_entity_poly.pdbx_seq_one_letter_code
_entity_poly.pdbx_strand_id
1 'polypeptide(L)'
;MTQAFAGATGQEFAVYYAKDTVGRGRNKTELAGQNARDAWDTPIKSLAEDLSGRLALVIGMPIFVVDNIAVELGISNGSGGTLVIGLSPVRKGRRYAISAEVDLPLYTSPDPETDFRHRLVI
;
A
#
# COMPACT_ATOMS: atom_id res chain seq x y z
N MET A 1 1.77 7.22 -12.84
CA MET A 1 0.29 7.33 -12.77
C MET A 1 -0.15 8.21 -11.60
N THR A 2 0.30 7.94 -10.39
CA THR A 2 -0.12 8.65 -9.15
C THR A 2 0.12 10.17 -9.17
N GLN A 3 1.24 10.65 -9.73
CA GLN A 3 1.53 12.09 -9.80
C GLN A 3 0.53 12.86 -10.69
N ALA A 4 0.06 12.24 -11.77
CA ALA A 4 -0.95 12.83 -12.65
C ALA A 4 -2.32 12.90 -11.94
N PHE A 5 -2.68 11.87 -11.18
CA PHE A 5 -3.91 11.86 -10.38
C PHE A 5 -3.89 12.91 -9.27
N ALA A 6 -2.76 13.04 -8.56
CA ALA A 6 -2.56 14.10 -7.56
C ALA A 6 -2.76 15.49 -8.16
N GLY A 7 -2.11 15.76 -9.31
CA GLY A 7 -2.24 17.03 -10.02
C GLY A 7 -3.68 17.31 -10.48
N ALA A 8 -4.37 16.30 -11.03
CA ALA A 8 -5.75 16.42 -11.50
C ALA A 8 -6.76 16.65 -10.37
N THR A 9 -6.50 16.13 -9.17
CA THR A 9 -7.39 16.24 -8.00
C THR A 9 -7.00 17.35 -7.04
N GLY A 10 -5.90 18.08 -7.31
CA GLY A 10 -5.38 19.13 -6.42
C GLY A 10 -4.87 18.59 -5.08
N GLN A 11 -4.57 17.28 -5.00
CA GLN A 11 -4.12 16.62 -3.79
C GLN A 11 -2.59 16.64 -3.67
N GLU A 12 -2.09 16.53 -2.44
CA GLU A 12 -0.66 16.36 -2.18
C GLU A 12 -0.16 15.05 -2.79
N PHE A 13 0.93 15.11 -3.56
CA PHE A 13 1.64 13.93 -3.97
C PHE A 13 2.50 13.40 -2.82
N ALA A 14 2.02 12.35 -2.15
CA ALA A 14 2.69 11.74 -1.02
C ALA A 14 3.42 10.45 -1.42
N VAL A 15 4.68 10.34 -0.98
CA VAL A 15 5.50 9.13 -1.14
C VAL A 15 5.66 8.46 0.22
N TYR A 16 5.36 7.17 0.25
CA TYR A 16 5.40 6.32 1.42
C TYR A 16 6.58 5.35 1.31
N TYR A 17 7.30 5.16 2.40
CA TYR A 17 8.49 4.31 2.44
C TYR A 17 8.14 2.95 3.03
N ALA A 18 8.67 1.89 2.43
CA ALA A 18 8.52 0.53 2.91
C ALA A 18 9.28 0.34 4.23
N LYS A 19 8.71 -0.51 5.08
CA LYS A 19 9.30 -0.92 6.35
C LYS A 19 9.83 -2.35 6.23
N ASP A 20 10.94 -2.49 5.52
CA ASP A 20 11.52 -3.80 5.21
C ASP A 20 12.21 -4.43 6.42
N THR A 21 12.18 -5.77 6.46
CA THR A 21 12.89 -6.56 7.48
C THR A 21 13.74 -7.63 6.82
N VAL A 22 14.90 -7.92 7.42
CA VAL A 22 15.80 -9.00 7.00
C VAL A 22 15.90 -10.06 8.10
N GLY A 23 16.13 -11.31 7.72
CA GLY A 23 16.25 -12.44 8.64
C GLY A 23 15.04 -13.39 8.62
N ARG A 24 15.04 -14.38 9.51
CA ARG A 24 14.00 -15.43 9.59
C ARG A 24 13.46 -15.59 11.00
N GLY A 25 12.16 -15.91 11.10
CA GLY A 25 11.49 -16.20 12.37
C GLY A 25 11.57 -15.03 13.36
N ARG A 26 12.03 -15.31 14.58
CA ARG A 26 12.21 -14.30 15.65
C ARG A 26 13.44 -13.41 15.45
N ASN A 27 14.34 -13.76 14.54
CA ASN A 27 15.55 -12.99 14.24
C ASN A 27 15.34 -12.04 13.06
N LYS A 28 14.15 -11.48 12.92
CA LYS A 28 13.87 -10.43 11.94
C LYS A 28 14.36 -9.10 12.49
N THR A 29 15.15 -8.38 11.69
CA THR A 29 15.62 -7.04 12.01
C THR A 29 15.13 -6.08 10.95
N GLU A 30 14.55 -4.97 11.39
CA GLU A 30 14.12 -3.88 10.52
C GLU A 30 15.33 -3.21 9.85
N LEU A 31 15.26 -2.97 8.55
CA LEU A 31 16.27 -2.21 7.85
C LEU A 31 16.26 -0.76 8.33
N ALA A 32 17.44 -0.23 8.65
CA ALA A 32 17.60 1.13 9.14
C ALA A 32 18.84 1.80 8.53
N GLY A 33 18.91 3.14 8.65
CA GLY A 33 20.07 3.90 8.22
C GLY A 33 20.29 3.82 6.72
N GLN A 34 21.54 3.52 6.32
CA GLN A 34 21.91 3.43 4.91
C GLN A 34 21.26 2.23 4.21
N ASN A 35 21.15 1.09 4.88
CA ASN A 35 20.55 -0.12 4.30
C ASN A 35 19.08 0.10 3.87
N ALA A 36 18.32 0.86 4.66
CA ALA A 36 16.95 1.23 4.30
C ALA A 36 16.92 2.18 3.09
N ARG A 37 17.84 3.15 3.03
CA ARG A 37 17.95 4.06 1.88
C ARG A 37 18.28 3.32 0.60
N ASP A 38 19.27 2.43 0.65
CA ASP A 38 19.68 1.62 -0.48
C ASP A 38 18.54 0.73 -0.98
N ALA A 39 17.74 0.14 -0.08
CA ALA A 39 16.53 -0.60 -0.45
C ALA A 39 15.48 0.28 -1.14
N TRP A 40 15.26 1.50 -0.63
CA TRP A 40 14.31 2.45 -1.21
C TRP A 40 14.78 3.07 -2.54
N ASP A 41 16.09 3.24 -2.72
CA ASP A 41 16.74 3.76 -3.94
C ASP A 41 17.10 2.65 -4.93
N THR A 42 16.82 1.39 -4.60
CA THR A 42 17.10 0.26 -5.48
C THR A 42 16.37 0.49 -6.81
N PRO A 43 17.09 0.48 -7.94
CA PRO A 43 16.48 0.68 -9.23
C PRO A 43 15.44 -0.41 -9.47
N ILE A 44 14.25 0.02 -9.87
CA ILE A 44 13.18 -0.88 -10.28
C ILE A 44 13.71 -1.70 -11.45
N LYS A 45 13.72 -3.04 -11.30
CA LYS A 45 14.09 -3.92 -12.42
C LYS A 45 13.15 -3.59 -13.58
N SER A 46 13.67 -3.49 -14.80
CA SER A 46 12.90 -3.11 -15.99
C SER A 46 11.70 -4.01 -16.31
N LEU A 47 11.56 -5.16 -15.63
CA LEU A 47 10.44 -6.11 -15.74
C LEU A 47 9.55 -6.16 -14.48
N ALA A 48 9.92 -5.48 -13.39
CA ALA A 48 9.11 -5.40 -12.19
C ALA A 48 8.40 -4.05 -12.22
N GLU A 49 7.14 -4.01 -12.64
CA GLU A 49 6.49 -2.74 -12.99
C GLU A 49 6.25 -1.79 -11.81
N ASP A 50 6.39 -2.20 -10.54
CA ASP A 50 6.04 -1.28 -9.44
C ASP A 50 6.64 -1.51 -8.03
N LEU A 51 7.62 -2.39 -7.83
CA LEU A 51 8.12 -2.67 -6.47
C LEU A 51 9.48 -2.03 -6.19
N SER A 52 9.48 -0.70 -6.09
CA SER A 52 10.52 0.01 -5.34
C SER A 52 10.16 -0.01 -3.84
N GLY A 53 11.13 0.15 -2.94
CA GLY A 53 10.86 0.34 -1.51
C GLY A 53 10.09 1.64 -1.17
N ARG A 54 9.51 2.31 -2.18
CA ARG A 54 8.68 3.51 -2.09
C ARG A 54 7.40 3.30 -2.88
N LEU A 55 6.30 3.70 -2.30
CA LEU A 55 4.99 3.66 -2.94
C LEU A 55 4.38 5.05 -2.89
N ALA A 56 4.05 5.59 -4.06
CA ALA A 56 3.28 6.83 -4.13
C ALA A 56 1.79 6.50 -4.01
N LEU A 57 1.11 7.13 -3.05
CA LEU A 57 -0.32 6.93 -2.82
C LEU A 57 -1.04 8.27 -2.75
N VAL A 58 -2.24 8.32 -3.33
CA VAL A 58 -3.15 9.47 -3.29
C VAL A 58 -4.55 8.95 -2.97
N ILE A 59 -5.21 9.54 -1.99
CA ILE A 59 -6.57 9.14 -1.60
C ILE A 59 -7.51 9.27 -2.81
N GLY A 60 -8.37 8.28 -3.00
CA GLY A 60 -9.29 8.18 -4.12
C GLY A 60 -8.66 7.60 -5.39
N MET A 61 -7.36 7.28 -5.40
CA MET A 61 -6.76 6.66 -6.58
C MET A 61 -7.27 5.24 -6.78
N PRO A 62 -7.44 4.79 -8.05
CA PRO A 62 -7.70 3.40 -8.34
C PRO A 62 -6.50 2.53 -7.96
N ILE A 63 -6.77 1.35 -7.40
CA ILE A 63 -5.77 0.35 -7.01
C ILE A 63 -6.15 -1.02 -7.57
N PHE A 64 -5.15 -1.89 -7.71
CA PHE A 64 -5.33 -3.30 -8.03
C PHE A 64 -4.63 -4.16 -6.99
N VAL A 65 -5.30 -5.23 -6.56
CA VAL A 65 -4.71 -6.25 -5.70
C VAL A 65 -3.83 -7.16 -6.56
N VAL A 66 -2.57 -7.33 -6.18
CA VAL A 66 -1.60 -8.13 -6.94
C VAL A 66 -1.46 -9.58 -6.47
N ASP A 67 -2.02 -9.91 -5.30
CA ASP A 67 -1.95 -11.23 -4.69
C ASP A 67 -3.33 -11.77 -4.31
N ASN A 68 -3.47 -13.09 -4.22
CA ASN A 68 -4.68 -13.70 -3.67
C ASN A 68 -4.63 -13.58 -2.14
N ILE A 69 -5.60 -12.88 -1.56
CA ILE A 69 -5.64 -12.63 -0.11
C ILE A 69 -6.73 -13.48 0.54
N ALA A 70 -7.98 -13.34 0.09
CA ALA A 70 -9.15 -14.03 0.61
C ALA A 70 -10.19 -14.17 -0.51
N VAL A 71 -10.00 -15.19 -1.36
CA VAL A 71 -10.77 -15.39 -2.59
C VAL A 71 -12.25 -15.64 -2.26
N GLU A 72 -12.51 -16.35 -1.17
CA GLU A 72 -13.84 -16.62 -0.62
C GLU A 72 -14.60 -15.35 -0.19
N LEU A 73 -13.87 -14.27 0.09
CA LEU A 73 -14.43 -12.95 0.39
C LEU A 73 -14.38 -12.01 -0.82
N GLY A 74 -14.04 -12.51 -2.02
CA GLY A 74 -13.97 -11.69 -3.24
C GLY A 74 -12.68 -10.89 -3.41
N ILE A 75 -11.60 -11.24 -2.69
CA ILE A 75 -10.31 -10.56 -2.75
C ILE A 75 -9.27 -11.48 -3.40
N SER A 76 -9.15 -11.38 -4.71
CA SER A 76 -8.15 -12.09 -5.51
C SER A 76 -7.20 -11.13 -6.23
N ASN A 77 -6.11 -11.68 -6.78
CA ASN A 77 -5.31 -10.96 -7.76
C ASN A 77 -6.20 -10.42 -8.89
N GLY A 78 -5.99 -9.16 -9.26
CA GLY A 78 -6.76 -8.42 -10.26
C GLY A 78 -7.98 -7.69 -9.69
N SER A 79 -8.30 -7.85 -8.40
CA SER A 79 -9.40 -7.10 -7.78
C SER A 79 -9.11 -5.61 -7.84
N GLY A 80 -10.00 -4.86 -8.50
CA GLY A 80 -9.93 -3.41 -8.57
C GLY A 80 -10.61 -2.76 -7.38
N GLY A 81 -10.07 -1.63 -6.92
CA GLY A 81 -10.66 -0.87 -5.82
C GLY A 81 -10.25 0.59 -5.81
N THR A 82 -10.57 1.25 -4.71
CA THR A 82 -10.23 2.66 -4.47
C THR A 82 -9.52 2.80 -3.14
N LEU A 83 -8.40 3.52 -3.11
CA LEU A 83 -7.72 3.86 -1.86
C LEU A 83 -8.55 4.88 -1.07
N VAL A 84 -8.86 4.59 0.19
CA VAL A 84 -9.64 5.47 1.07
C VAL A 84 -8.75 6.21 2.05
N ILE A 85 -7.91 5.49 2.80
CA ILE A 85 -7.01 6.07 3.80
C ILE A 85 -5.68 5.34 3.75
N GLY A 86 -4.58 6.09 3.72
CA GLY A 86 -3.26 5.53 4.05
C GLY A 86 -2.98 5.75 5.53
N LEU A 87 -3.04 4.71 6.36
CA LEU A 87 -2.60 4.82 7.75
C LEU A 87 -1.07 4.88 7.75
N SER A 88 -0.52 6.01 8.18
CA SER A 88 0.92 6.24 8.08
C SER A 88 1.47 7.01 9.28
N PRO A 89 2.28 6.37 10.14
CA PRO A 89 3.06 7.13 11.09
C PRO A 89 4.15 7.89 10.35
N VAL A 90 4.25 9.18 10.63
CA VAL A 90 5.42 9.97 10.25
C VAL A 90 6.53 9.64 11.26
N ARG A 91 7.66 9.10 10.80
CA ARG A 91 8.85 8.86 11.62
C ARG A 91 10.05 9.52 10.96
N LYS A 92 10.76 10.37 11.71
CA LYS A 92 11.96 11.11 11.24
C LYS A 92 11.69 11.88 9.92
N GLY A 93 10.51 12.48 9.79
CA GLY A 93 10.10 13.26 8.61
C GLY A 93 9.72 12.44 7.37
N ARG A 94 9.62 11.11 7.47
CA ARG A 94 9.17 10.22 6.38
C ARG A 94 7.83 9.58 6.71
N ARG A 95 6.95 9.46 5.70
CA ARG A 95 5.67 8.74 5.79
C ARG A 95 5.93 7.25 5.52
N TYR A 96 5.44 6.37 6.38
CA TYR A 96 5.52 4.93 6.17
C TYR A 96 4.11 4.39 5.97
N ALA A 97 3.83 3.73 4.84
CA ALA A 97 2.55 3.04 4.67
C ALA A 97 2.64 1.71 5.42
N ILE A 98 1.95 1.61 6.55
CA ILE A 98 1.90 0.38 7.35
C ILE A 98 0.62 -0.39 7.08
N SER A 99 -0.46 0.32 6.80
CA SER A 99 -1.72 -0.23 6.33
C SER A 99 -2.48 0.80 5.49
N ALA A 100 -3.41 0.32 4.68
CA ALA A 100 -4.30 1.13 3.87
C ALA A 100 -5.74 0.63 3.99
N GLU A 101 -6.68 1.56 4.12
CA GLU A 101 -8.09 1.26 3.90
C GLU A 101 -8.39 1.38 2.41
N VAL A 102 -8.97 0.33 1.85
CA VAL A 102 -9.39 0.26 0.47
C VAL A 102 -10.86 -0.13 0.37
N ASP A 103 -11.57 0.48 -0.57
CA ASP A 103 -12.91 0.05 -0.95
C ASP A 103 -12.77 -0.90 -2.15
N LEU A 104 -13.16 -2.16 -1.96
CA LEU A 104 -13.16 -3.22 -2.96
C LEU A 104 -14.62 -3.61 -3.27
N PRO A 105 -15.17 -3.28 -4.45
CA PRO A 105 -16.59 -3.50 -4.74
C PRO A 105 -17.05 -4.97 -4.65
N LEU A 106 -16.14 -5.91 -4.90
CA LEU A 106 -16.42 -7.35 -4.84
C LEU A 106 -16.24 -7.94 -3.43
N TYR A 107 -15.57 -7.21 -2.54
CA TYR A 107 -15.44 -7.62 -1.15
C TYR A 107 -16.76 -7.40 -0.41
N THR A 108 -17.16 -8.34 0.43
CA THR A 108 -18.28 -8.16 1.36
C THR A 108 -17.83 -8.51 2.75
N SER A 109 -17.95 -7.54 3.67
CA SER A 109 -17.63 -7.76 5.08
C SER A 109 -18.50 -8.89 5.65
N PRO A 110 -17.90 -9.82 6.39
CA PRO A 110 -18.63 -10.85 7.12
C PRO A 110 -19.34 -10.29 8.37
N ASP A 111 -18.98 -9.08 8.81
CA ASP A 111 -19.63 -8.40 9.92
C ASP A 111 -20.92 -7.72 9.45
N PRO A 112 -22.11 -8.16 9.89
CA PRO A 112 -23.38 -7.58 9.48
C PRO A 112 -23.62 -6.17 10.03
N GLU A 113 -22.90 -5.76 11.08
CA GLU A 113 -23.08 -4.46 11.74
C GLU A 113 -22.12 -3.38 11.20
N THR A 114 -21.35 -3.68 10.15
CA THR A 114 -20.42 -2.70 9.59
C THR A 114 -21.14 -1.65 8.74
N ASP A 115 -20.79 -0.38 8.95
CA ASP A 115 -21.24 0.73 8.10
C ASP A 115 -20.58 0.69 6.70
N PHE A 116 -19.42 0.01 6.57
CA PHE A 116 -18.63 0.00 5.34
C PHE A 116 -18.45 -1.42 4.80
N ARG A 117 -19.52 -1.95 4.19
CA ARG A 117 -19.60 -3.33 3.70
C ARG A 117 -18.51 -3.76 2.71
N HIS A 118 -17.93 -2.81 1.98
CA HIS A 118 -16.93 -3.04 0.94
C HIS A 118 -15.52 -2.56 1.33
N ARG A 119 -15.32 -2.12 2.58
CA ARG A 119 -14.06 -1.55 3.04
C ARG A 119 -13.22 -2.56 3.80
N LEU A 120 -11.94 -2.62 3.47
CA LEU A 120 -10.97 -3.49 4.13
C LEU A 120 -9.70 -2.70 4.49
N VAL A 121 -9.11 -3.02 5.63
CA VAL A 121 -7.74 -2.61 5.98
C VAL A 121 -6.77 -3.69 5.49
N ILE A 122 -5.86 -3.32 4.59
CA ILE A 122 -4.75 -4.15 4.09
C ILE A 122 -3.40 -3.65 4.56
#